data_AF-A0A952I299-F1
#
_entry.id   AF-A0A952I299-F1
#
_cell.length_a   1.000
_cell.length_b   1.000
_cell.length_c   1.000
_cell.angle_alpha   90.00
_cell.angle_beta   90.00
_cell.angle_gamma   90.00
#
_symmetry.space_group_name_H-M   'P 1'
#
loop_
_entity.id
_entity.type
_entity.pdbx_description
1 polymer ?
#
loop_
_entity_poly.entity_id
_entity_poly.type
_entity_poly.pdbx_seq_one_letter_code
_entity_poly.pdbx_strand_id
1 'polypeptide(L)'
;MTIQELRKLVSQGEGARLEFKRKATYPVKIMKEVVAFANQKGGKLLIGVDDDGTIAGLKDAMEEEFVLENAIKKHCKPAVNYSLSHIRITDKRSVLVFDIEQSAKKPVFLIYNFKRNIGRAYIRIADKSVQTSREVRKVLQANSVQRDIGFNYGEHEQALMHCFKSTSQINVKDFASKVNIPLLKASDILIRLTIANVLEVHPTDDGDYFTMKDIHRFLS
;
A
#
# COMPACT_ATOMS: atom_id res chain seq x y z
N MET A 1 -22.63 -7.05 -5.70
CA MET A 1 -22.90 -5.83 -4.90
C MET A 1 -24.14 -5.14 -5.48
N THR A 2 -25.02 -4.58 -4.63
CA THR A 2 -26.22 -3.82 -5.03
C THR A 2 -25.99 -2.30 -4.94
N ILE A 3 -26.91 -1.49 -5.47
CA ILE A 3 -26.83 -0.02 -5.35
C ILE A 3 -26.91 0.48 -3.90
N GLN A 4 -27.67 -0.22 -3.03
CA GLN A 4 -27.77 0.13 -1.61
C GLN A 4 -26.45 -0.14 -0.88
N GLU A 5 -25.81 -1.28 -1.19
CA GLU A 5 -24.49 -1.60 -0.67
C GLU A 5 -23.42 -0.61 -1.17
N LEU A 6 -23.49 -0.21 -2.44
CA LEU A 6 -22.61 0.82 -3.00
C LEU A 6 -22.77 2.14 -2.26
N ARG A 7 -24.00 2.62 -2.01
CA ARG A 7 -24.24 3.86 -1.25
C ARG A 7 -23.67 3.78 0.16
N LYS A 8 -23.87 2.65 0.84
CA LYS A 8 -23.29 2.42 2.17
C LYS A 8 -21.76 2.45 2.12
N LEU A 9 -21.15 1.83 1.12
CA LEU A 9 -19.71 1.84 0.93
C LEU A 9 -19.18 3.26 0.69
N VAL A 10 -19.81 4.02 -0.22
CA VAL A 10 -19.42 5.39 -0.54
C VAL A 10 -19.56 6.31 0.69
N SER A 11 -20.58 6.11 1.52
CA SER A 11 -20.76 6.89 2.76
C SER A 11 -19.66 6.71 3.81
N GLN A 12 -18.80 5.70 3.67
CA GLN A 12 -17.62 5.51 4.53
C GLN A 12 -16.47 6.47 4.17
N GLY A 13 -16.52 7.09 2.99
CA GLY A 13 -15.43 7.91 2.46
C GLY A 13 -14.24 7.11 1.96
N GLU A 14 -13.31 7.78 1.29
CA GLU A 14 -12.04 7.18 0.88
C GLU A 14 -11.18 6.81 2.10
N GLY A 15 -10.27 5.85 1.92
CA GLY A 15 -9.36 5.45 2.98
C GLY A 15 -8.49 4.26 2.60
N ALA A 16 -7.93 3.57 3.60
CA ALA A 16 -6.89 2.57 3.37
C ALA A 16 -7.28 1.41 2.43
N ARG A 17 -8.58 1.20 2.19
CA ARG A 17 -9.10 0.11 1.35
C ARG A 17 -10.19 0.56 0.36
N LEU A 18 -10.40 1.87 0.19
CA LEU A 18 -11.42 2.41 -0.69
C LEU A 18 -10.92 3.68 -1.38
N GLU A 19 -11.07 3.74 -2.69
CA GLU A 19 -10.70 4.88 -3.53
C GLU A 19 -11.81 5.17 -4.54
N PHE A 20 -12.12 6.44 -4.76
CA PHE A 20 -13.08 6.96 -5.71
C PHE A 20 -12.35 7.64 -6.87
N LYS A 21 -12.84 7.42 -8.09
CA LYS A 21 -12.46 8.19 -9.25
C LYS A 21 -13.68 8.45 -10.11
N ARG A 22 -13.84 9.70 -10.55
CA ARG A 22 -14.93 10.06 -11.46
C ARG A 22 -14.84 9.28 -12.78
N LYS A 23 -13.62 9.18 -13.34
CA LYS A 23 -13.29 8.54 -14.63
C LYS A 23 -11.84 8.06 -14.66
N ALA A 24 -11.48 7.22 -15.62
CA ALA A 24 -10.12 6.76 -15.86
C ALA A 24 -9.28 7.68 -16.77
N THR A 25 -9.44 9.00 -16.64
CA THR A 25 -8.74 10.00 -17.49
C THR A 25 -7.21 9.86 -17.45
N TYR A 26 -6.65 9.47 -16.30
CA TYR A 26 -5.22 9.24 -16.13
C TYR A 26 -4.97 7.82 -15.58
N PRO A 27 -5.09 6.78 -16.40
CA PRO A 27 -5.12 5.40 -15.92
C PRO A 27 -3.84 5.00 -15.20
N VAL A 28 -2.67 5.49 -15.66
CA VAL A 28 -1.38 5.23 -15.01
C VAL A 28 -1.30 5.85 -13.61
N LYS A 29 -1.98 6.98 -13.35
CA LYS A 29 -2.04 7.56 -11.99
C LYS A 29 -2.89 6.68 -11.08
N ILE A 30 -4.02 6.18 -11.58
CA ILE A 30 -4.92 5.27 -10.86
C ILE A 30 -4.21 3.94 -10.51
N MET A 31 -3.30 3.46 -11.36
CA MET A 31 -2.54 2.24 -11.06
C MET A 31 -1.70 2.33 -9.78
N LYS A 32 -1.39 3.54 -9.28
CA LYS A 32 -0.74 3.68 -7.96
C LYS A 32 -1.60 3.09 -6.86
N GLU A 33 -2.91 3.37 -6.90
CA GLU A 33 -3.90 2.88 -5.94
C GLU A 33 -4.05 1.36 -6.04
N VAL A 34 -4.13 0.83 -7.26
CA VAL A 34 -4.20 -0.62 -7.51
C VAL A 34 -2.98 -1.34 -6.93
N VAL A 35 -1.78 -0.82 -7.21
CA VAL A 35 -0.52 -1.39 -6.67
C VAL A 35 -0.46 -1.27 -5.15
N ALA A 36 -0.92 -0.14 -4.59
CA ALA A 36 -0.96 0.07 -3.14
C ALA A 36 -1.90 -0.91 -2.43
N PHE A 37 -3.11 -1.11 -2.95
CA PHE A 37 -4.05 -2.10 -2.44
C PHE A 37 -3.48 -3.52 -2.50
N ALA A 38 -2.92 -3.91 -3.66
CA ALA A 38 -2.34 -5.24 -3.84
C ALA A 38 -1.14 -5.50 -2.90
N ASN A 39 -0.37 -4.46 -2.56
CA ASN A 39 0.75 -4.55 -1.61
C ASN A 39 0.30 -4.66 -0.14
N GLN A 40 -0.94 -4.34 0.17
CA GLN A 40 -1.48 -4.41 1.53
C GLN A 40 -2.60 -5.45 1.63
N LYS A 41 -3.76 -5.08 2.19
CA LYS A 41 -4.89 -5.97 2.51
C LYS A 41 -5.96 -5.99 1.40
N GLY A 42 -5.57 -5.66 0.17
CA GLY A 42 -6.52 -5.40 -0.92
C GLY A 42 -7.37 -4.14 -0.67
N GLY A 43 -8.27 -3.86 -1.60
CA GLY A 43 -9.13 -2.68 -1.53
C GLY A 43 -10.04 -2.56 -2.74
N LYS A 44 -10.98 -1.61 -2.68
CA LYS A 44 -11.95 -1.34 -3.74
C LYS A 44 -11.64 -0.02 -4.42
N LEU A 45 -11.56 -0.06 -5.73
CA LEU A 45 -11.48 1.13 -6.58
C LEU A 45 -12.82 1.30 -7.29
N LEU A 46 -13.50 2.42 -7.02
CA LEU A 46 -14.79 2.77 -7.61
C LEU A 46 -14.57 3.78 -8.74
N ILE A 47 -15.05 3.47 -9.94
CA ILE A 47 -15.01 4.38 -11.10
C ILE A 47 -16.42 4.84 -11.43
N GLY A 48 -16.61 6.16 -11.54
CA GLY A 48 -17.91 6.81 -11.65
C GLY A 48 -18.41 7.42 -10.35
N VAL A 49 -17.53 7.61 -9.36
CA VAL A 49 -17.81 8.29 -8.09
C VAL A 49 -16.86 9.47 -7.95
N ASP A 50 -17.38 10.67 -7.69
CA ASP A 50 -16.58 11.87 -7.45
C ASP A 50 -15.90 11.82 -6.07
N ASP A 51 -14.86 12.64 -5.87
CA ASP A 51 -14.07 12.69 -4.63
C ASP A 51 -14.92 13.09 -3.40
N ASP A 52 -16.04 13.81 -3.62
CA ASP A 52 -17.01 14.17 -2.59
C ASP A 52 -18.03 13.06 -2.26
N GLY A 53 -17.91 11.89 -2.90
CA GLY A 53 -18.83 10.77 -2.76
C GLY A 53 -20.06 10.83 -3.67
N THR A 54 -20.17 11.82 -4.57
CA THR A 54 -21.28 11.89 -5.52
C THR A 54 -21.21 10.70 -6.50
N ILE A 55 -22.25 9.87 -6.53
CA ILE A 55 -22.36 8.71 -7.42
C ILE A 55 -22.89 9.15 -8.78
N ALA A 56 -22.03 9.72 -9.63
CA ALA A 56 -22.40 10.21 -10.95
C ALA A 56 -22.69 9.09 -11.96
N GLY A 57 -21.97 7.96 -11.83
CA GLY A 57 -21.96 6.86 -12.79
C GLY A 57 -21.31 7.21 -14.14
N LEU A 58 -20.82 6.19 -14.83
CA LEU A 58 -20.20 6.28 -16.15
C LEU A 58 -21.26 6.03 -17.22
N LYS A 59 -21.26 6.85 -18.26
CA LYS A 59 -22.09 6.62 -19.45
C LYS A 59 -21.53 5.45 -20.29
N ASP A 60 -20.21 5.41 -20.43
CA ASP A 60 -19.49 4.48 -21.31
C ASP A 60 -18.60 3.54 -20.47
N ALA A 61 -19.22 2.81 -19.53
CA ALA A 61 -18.51 2.01 -18.53
C ALA A 61 -17.59 0.94 -19.14
N MET A 62 -17.98 0.34 -20.27
CA MET A 62 -17.15 -0.66 -20.96
C MET A 62 -15.85 -0.09 -21.50
N GLU A 63 -15.83 1.17 -21.95
CA GLU A 63 -14.62 1.82 -22.43
C GLU A 63 -13.65 2.08 -21.27
N GLU A 64 -14.17 2.61 -20.16
CA GLU A 64 -13.40 2.90 -18.94
C GLU A 64 -12.84 1.59 -18.32
N GLU A 65 -13.62 0.52 -18.33
CA GLU A 65 -13.19 -0.84 -17.97
C GLU A 65 -12.00 -1.27 -18.83
N PHE A 66 -12.16 -1.27 -20.16
CA PHE A 66 -11.11 -1.70 -21.08
C PHE A 66 -9.80 -0.90 -20.90
N VAL A 67 -9.90 0.41 -20.69
CA VAL A 67 -8.74 1.28 -20.41
C VAL A 67 -8.02 0.84 -19.13
N LEU A 68 -8.76 0.59 -18.06
CA LEU A 68 -8.19 0.20 -16.76
C LEU A 68 -7.63 -1.21 -16.76
N GLU A 69 -8.32 -2.19 -17.33
CA GLU A 69 -7.83 -3.57 -17.42
C GLU A 69 -6.50 -3.64 -18.19
N ASN A 70 -6.42 -2.92 -19.32
CA ASN A 70 -5.17 -2.81 -20.08
C ASN A 70 -4.06 -2.12 -19.28
N ALA A 71 -4.38 -1.07 -18.54
CA ALA A 71 -3.41 -0.40 -17.67
C ALA A 71 -2.89 -1.35 -16.58
N ILE A 72 -3.77 -2.10 -15.90
CA ILE A 72 -3.40 -3.07 -14.88
C ILE A 72 -2.47 -4.14 -15.49
N LYS A 73 -2.89 -4.78 -16.59
CA LYS A 73 -2.15 -5.85 -17.26
C LYS A 73 -0.76 -5.40 -17.73
N LYS A 74 -0.69 -4.18 -18.28
CA LYS A 74 0.54 -3.61 -18.82
C LYS A 74 1.50 -3.20 -17.69
N HIS A 75 1.00 -2.45 -16.72
CA HIS A 75 1.85 -1.70 -15.81
C HIS A 75 2.09 -2.38 -14.45
N CYS A 76 1.20 -3.24 -13.96
CA CYS A 76 1.34 -3.86 -12.64
C CYS A 76 2.13 -5.17 -12.71
N LYS A 77 3.24 -5.28 -11.96
CA LYS A 77 4.12 -6.47 -11.92
C LYS A 77 4.55 -6.83 -10.50
N PRO A 78 4.39 -8.09 -10.02
CA PRO A 78 3.67 -9.19 -10.67
C PRO A 78 2.20 -8.87 -10.94
N ALA A 79 1.52 -9.74 -11.70
CA ALA A 79 0.11 -9.54 -12.06
C ALA A 79 -0.75 -9.40 -10.80
N VAL A 80 -1.70 -8.46 -10.85
CA VAL A 80 -2.66 -8.18 -9.78
C VAL A 80 -3.96 -8.87 -10.11
N ASN A 81 -4.48 -9.64 -9.15
CA ASN A 81 -5.80 -10.25 -9.23
C ASN A 81 -6.86 -9.27 -8.74
N TYR A 82 -8.02 -9.28 -9.40
CA TYR A 82 -9.18 -8.51 -8.99
C TYR A 82 -10.46 -9.15 -9.53
N SER A 83 -11.58 -8.83 -8.89
CA SER A 83 -12.91 -9.04 -9.49
C SER A 83 -13.52 -7.70 -9.90
N LEU A 84 -14.34 -7.72 -10.94
CA LEU A 84 -15.01 -6.54 -11.46
C LEU A 84 -16.52 -6.69 -11.35
N SER A 85 -17.20 -5.63 -10.91
CA SER A 85 -18.67 -5.56 -10.89
C SER A 85 -19.16 -4.26 -11.50
N HIS A 86 -20.26 -4.35 -12.26
CA HIS A 86 -21.00 -3.20 -12.79
C HIS A 86 -22.23 -2.93 -11.94
N ILE A 87 -22.28 -1.78 -11.28
CA ILE A 87 -23.43 -1.37 -10.48
C ILE A 87 -24.25 -0.37 -11.26
N ARG A 88 -25.41 -0.80 -11.74
CA ARG A 88 -26.34 0.07 -12.49
C ARG A 88 -26.86 1.19 -11.58
N ILE A 89 -26.66 2.44 -11.99
CA ILE A 89 -27.13 3.65 -11.30
C ILE A 89 -28.41 4.17 -11.96
N THR A 90 -28.43 4.18 -13.29
CA THR A 90 -29.61 4.49 -14.11
C THR A 90 -29.62 3.57 -15.33
N ASP A 91 -30.59 3.75 -16.23
CA ASP A 91 -30.66 2.93 -17.44
C ASP A 91 -29.42 3.06 -18.34
N LYS A 92 -28.73 4.20 -18.28
CA LYS A 92 -27.59 4.54 -19.14
C LYS A 92 -26.29 4.75 -18.37
N ARG A 93 -26.26 4.47 -17.07
CA ARG A 93 -25.07 4.70 -16.24
C ARG A 93 -24.80 3.59 -15.25
N SER A 94 -23.53 3.21 -15.14
CA SER A 94 -23.06 2.26 -14.13
C SER A 94 -21.79 2.75 -13.44
N VAL A 95 -21.54 2.27 -12.23
CA VAL A 95 -20.26 2.39 -11.53
C VAL A 95 -19.50 1.08 -11.70
N LEU A 96 -18.21 1.18 -12.00
CA LEU A 96 -17.31 0.03 -11.98
C LEU A 96 -16.74 -0.13 -10.57
N VAL A 97 -16.72 -1.36 -10.08
CA VAL A 97 -16.13 -1.73 -8.79
C VAL A 97 -15.04 -2.76 -9.05
N PHE A 98 -13.78 -2.31 -9.00
CA PHE A 98 -12.62 -3.19 -9.02
C PHE A 98 -12.30 -3.59 -7.58
N ASP A 99 -12.53 -4.85 -7.24
CA ASP A 99 -12.15 -5.42 -5.95
C ASP A 99 -10.76 -6.03 -6.07
N ILE A 100 -9.75 -5.27 -5.67
CA ILE A 100 -8.33 -5.63 -5.79
C ILE A 100 -7.95 -6.56 -4.64
N GLU A 101 -7.45 -7.74 -4.98
CA GLU A 101 -6.98 -8.70 -4.00
C GLU A 101 -5.61 -8.32 -3.45
N GLN A 102 -5.33 -8.75 -2.22
CA GLN A 102 -3.97 -8.75 -1.70
C GLN A 102 -3.11 -9.71 -2.55
N SER A 103 -1.98 -9.22 -3.07
CA SER A 103 -1.05 -10.06 -3.82
C SER A 103 -0.32 -11.04 -2.89
N ALA A 104 -0.22 -12.30 -3.31
CA ALA A 104 0.64 -13.30 -2.67
C ALA A 104 2.13 -13.05 -2.92
N LYS A 105 2.48 -12.41 -4.05
CA LYS A 105 3.87 -12.08 -4.42
C LYS A 105 4.08 -10.57 -4.28
N LYS A 106 4.82 -10.17 -3.24
CA LYS A 106 5.11 -8.76 -2.95
C LYS A 106 6.62 -8.47 -3.01
N PRO A 107 7.01 -7.21 -3.29
CA PRO A 107 6.15 -6.10 -3.67
C PRO A 107 5.65 -6.19 -5.13
N VAL A 108 4.43 -5.70 -5.34
CA VAL A 108 3.89 -5.29 -6.63
C VAL A 108 4.44 -3.91 -6.98
N PHE A 109 4.88 -3.76 -8.22
CA PHE A 109 5.42 -2.55 -8.80
C PHE A 109 4.52 -2.01 -9.91
N LEU A 110 4.43 -0.70 -9.98
CA LEU A 110 3.96 0.06 -11.12
C LEU A 110 5.16 0.34 -12.06
N ILE A 111 5.20 -0.33 -13.21
CA ILE A 111 6.26 -0.21 -14.21
C ILE A 111 6.04 1.03 -15.07
N TYR A 112 7.08 1.86 -15.18
CA TYR A 112 7.09 3.06 -16.03
C TYR A 112 7.99 2.87 -17.26
N ASN A 113 9.12 2.19 -17.10
CA ASN A 113 10.06 1.89 -18.18
C ASN A 113 10.16 0.39 -18.40
N PHE A 114 9.47 -0.10 -19.43
CA PHE A 114 9.40 -1.51 -19.78
C PHE A 114 10.74 -2.09 -20.27
N LYS A 115 11.57 -1.28 -20.94
CA LYS A 115 12.86 -1.73 -21.48
C LYS A 115 13.85 -2.08 -20.37
N ARG A 116 13.87 -1.27 -19.30
CA ARG A 116 14.78 -1.45 -18.15
C ARG A 116 14.11 -2.15 -16.96
N ASN A 117 12.83 -2.50 -17.10
CA ASN A 117 11.98 -3.01 -16.03
C ASN A 117 12.03 -2.13 -14.75
N ILE A 118 12.01 -0.81 -14.93
CA ILE A 118 12.05 0.15 -13.82
C ILE A 118 10.62 0.52 -13.43
N GLY A 119 10.30 0.30 -12.15
CA GLY A 119 9.02 0.63 -11.55
C GLY A 119 9.16 1.12 -10.12
N ARG A 120 8.02 1.51 -9.55
CA ARG A 120 7.90 1.96 -8.16
C ARG A 120 6.82 1.14 -7.47
N ALA A 121 7.04 0.77 -6.21
CA ALA A 121 6.02 0.16 -5.38
C ALA A 121 5.37 1.24 -4.50
N TYR A 122 4.11 1.00 -4.14
CA TYR A 122 3.28 1.91 -3.36
C TYR A 122 2.56 1.15 -2.26
N ILE A 123 2.19 1.84 -1.18
CA ILE A 123 1.31 1.34 -0.11
C ILE A 123 0.31 2.44 0.29
N ARG A 124 -0.85 2.08 0.88
CA ARG A 124 -1.79 3.07 1.43
C ARG A 124 -1.38 3.49 2.84
N ILE A 125 -1.41 4.79 3.08
CA ILE A 125 -1.35 5.41 4.40
C ILE A 125 -2.57 6.33 4.47
N ALA A 126 -3.54 5.96 5.31
CA ALA A 126 -4.89 6.55 5.27
C ALA A 126 -5.47 6.51 3.84
N ASP A 127 -5.79 7.67 3.26
CA ASP A 127 -6.36 7.89 1.93
C ASP A 127 -5.30 8.16 0.84
N LYS A 128 -3.99 8.00 1.15
CA LYS A 128 -2.90 8.31 0.22
C LYS A 128 -2.10 7.08 -0.18
N SER A 129 -1.75 6.99 -1.46
CA SER A 129 -0.75 6.04 -1.97
C SER A 129 0.65 6.62 -1.94
N VAL A 130 1.46 6.14 -1.00
CA VAL A 130 2.84 6.60 -0.77
C VAL A 130 3.84 5.66 -1.42
N GLN A 131 4.84 6.22 -2.10
CA GLN A 131 5.92 5.44 -2.70
C GLN A 131 6.76 4.78 -1.61
N THR A 132 6.99 3.48 -1.74
CA THR A 132 7.79 2.73 -0.76
C THR A 132 9.28 3.02 -0.89
N SER A 133 9.96 3.15 0.24
CA SER A 133 11.42 3.15 0.36
C SER A 133 12.04 1.79 0.02
N ARG A 134 13.36 1.64 0.23
CA ARG A 134 14.03 0.33 0.15
C ARG A 134 13.63 -0.54 1.34
N GLU A 135 13.55 0.05 2.53
CA GLU A 135 13.25 -0.58 3.80
C GLU A 135 11.86 -1.24 3.75
N VAL A 136 10.84 -0.46 3.38
CA VAL A 136 9.46 -0.93 3.25
C VAL A 136 9.35 -2.05 2.21
N ARG A 137 10.06 -1.96 1.08
CA ARG A 137 10.05 -3.03 0.06
C ARG A 137 10.63 -4.33 0.60
N LYS A 138 11.71 -4.29 1.39
CA LYS A 138 12.26 -5.50 2.00
C LYS A 138 11.28 -6.10 3.02
N VAL A 139 10.61 -5.28 3.81
CA VAL A 139 9.57 -5.72 4.77
C VAL A 139 8.40 -6.38 4.03
N LEU A 140 7.88 -5.75 2.97
CA LEU A 140 6.81 -6.32 2.13
C LEU A 140 7.21 -7.67 1.52
N GLN A 141 8.43 -7.77 1.02
CA GLN A 141 8.95 -9.00 0.44
C GLN A 141 9.03 -10.12 1.48
N ALA A 142 9.62 -9.84 2.65
CA ALA A 142 9.79 -10.86 3.70
C ALA A 142 8.45 -11.36 4.25
N ASN A 143 7.50 -10.45 4.50
CA ASN A 143 6.17 -10.79 5.00
C ASN A 143 5.35 -11.63 3.99
N SER A 144 5.66 -11.57 2.69
CA SER A 144 4.99 -12.40 1.68
C SER A 144 5.42 -13.86 1.66
N VAL A 145 6.55 -14.21 2.30
CA VAL A 145 7.13 -15.56 2.25
C VAL A 145 6.83 -16.37 3.52
N GLN A 146 6.12 -15.81 4.52
CA GLN A 146 5.84 -16.45 5.83
C GLN A 146 7.05 -17.24 6.36
N ARG A 147 8.18 -16.54 6.57
CA ARG A 147 9.34 -17.15 7.25
C ARG A 147 9.38 -16.66 8.68
N ASP A 148 9.43 -17.60 9.61
CA ASP A 148 9.85 -17.31 10.98
C ASP A 148 11.31 -16.86 10.93
N ILE A 149 11.52 -15.55 11.02
CA ILE A 149 12.86 -15.00 11.11
C ILE A 149 13.29 -15.08 12.58
N GLY A 150 14.03 -16.14 12.91
CA GLY A 150 14.86 -16.11 14.10
C GLY A 150 15.86 -14.96 13.98
N PHE A 151 15.85 -14.04 14.93
CA PHE A 151 16.86 -13.00 15.03
C PHE A 151 17.61 -13.15 16.35
N ASN A 152 18.92 -12.97 16.30
CA ASN A 152 19.74 -12.95 17.52
C ASN A 152 19.74 -11.53 18.07
N TYR A 153 19.49 -11.40 19.37
CA TYR A 153 19.40 -10.11 20.05
C TYR A 153 20.81 -9.68 20.50
N GLY A 154 21.51 -8.95 19.64
CA GLY A 154 22.90 -8.53 19.85
C GLY A 154 23.04 -7.14 20.45
N GLU A 155 24.28 -6.66 20.51
CA GLU A 155 24.64 -5.36 21.09
C GLU A 155 23.94 -4.19 20.39
N HIS A 156 23.75 -4.27 19.06
CA HIS A 156 23.09 -3.19 18.30
C HIS A 156 21.57 -3.17 18.52
N GLU A 157 20.94 -4.33 18.66
CA GLU A 157 19.52 -4.44 19.02
C GLU A 157 19.28 -3.90 20.43
N GLN A 158 20.17 -4.21 21.38
CA GLN A 158 20.15 -3.62 22.72
C GLN A 158 20.32 -2.10 22.70
N ALA A 159 21.28 -1.60 21.92
CA ALA A 159 21.50 -0.16 21.75
C ALA A 159 20.28 0.53 21.14
N LEU A 160 19.61 -0.10 20.18
CA LEU A 160 18.36 0.40 19.62
C LEU A 160 17.25 0.47 20.68
N MET A 161 17.08 -0.57 21.51
CA MET A 161 16.07 -0.53 22.57
C MET A 161 16.39 0.51 23.62
N HIS A 162 17.67 0.75 23.90
CA HIS A 162 18.08 1.87 24.75
C HIS A 162 17.69 3.21 24.14
N CYS A 163 17.86 3.39 22.81
CA CYS A 163 17.40 4.60 22.13
C CYS A 163 15.89 4.82 22.32
N PHE A 164 15.07 3.76 22.26
CA PHE A 164 13.62 3.87 22.47
C PHE A 164 13.22 4.22 23.90
N LYS A 165 14.12 4.14 24.89
CA LYS A 165 13.85 4.67 26.24
C LYS A 165 13.79 6.19 26.28
N SER A 166 14.46 6.87 25.34
CA SER A 166 14.57 8.34 25.29
C SER A 166 13.88 8.97 24.08
N THR A 167 13.35 8.18 23.15
CA THR A 167 12.59 8.66 21.99
C THR A 167 11.50 7.68 21.60
N SER A 168 10.35 8.17 21.13
CA SER A 168 9.25 7.33 20.64
C SER A 168 9.46 6.83 19.21
N GLN A 169 10.33 7.49 18.44
CA GLN A 169 10.58 7.20 17.04
C GLN A 169 12.07 7.35 16.69
N ILE A 170 12.52 6.65 15.66
CA ILE A 170 13.88 6.74 15.14
C ILE A 170 13.91 6.49 13.63
N ASN A 171 14.73 7.22 12.89
CA ASN A 171 15.00 6.93 11.47
C ASN A 171 16.37 6.24 11.32
N VAL A 172 16.66 5.76 10.10
CA VAL A 172 17.92 5.05 9.80
C VAL A 172 19.16 5.90 10.09
N LYS A 173 19.12 7.20 9.78
CA LYS A 173 20.28 8.10 9.96
C LYS A 173 20.57 8.33 11.43
N ASP A 174 19.52 8.58 12.22
CA ASP A 174 19.62 8.82 13.67
C ASP A 174 20.07 7.56 14.40
N PHE A 175 19.60 6.38 13.98
CA PHE A 175 20.06 5.12 14.57
C PHE A 175 21.54 4.86 14.25
N ALA A 176 21.92 5.05 12.99
CA ALA A 176 23.30 4.87 12.54
C ALA A 176 24.28 5.79 13.28
N SER A 177 23.92 7.07 13.46
CA SER A 177 24.77 8.04 14.15
C SER A 177 24.85 7.76 15.65
N LYS A 178 23.74 7.47 16.33
CA LYS A 178 23.70 7.19 17.78
C LYS A 178 24.50 5.95 18.17
N VAL A 179 24.50 4.91 17.33
CA VAL A 179 25.19 3.63 17.61
C VAL A 179 26.54 3.54 16.89
N ASN A 180 26.91 4.57 16.13
CA ASN A 180 28.16 4.64 15.36
C ASN A 180 28.37 3.42 14.44
N ILE A 181 27.39 3.14 13.58
CA ILE A 181 27.43 2.05 12.60
C ILE A 181 27.10 2.54 11.19
N PRO A 182 27.55 1.84 10.13
CA PRO A 182 27.21 2.20 8.75
C PRO A 182 25.70 2.24 8.51
N LEU A 183 25.21 3.19 7.71
CA LEU A 183 23.78 3.36 7.37
C LEU A 183 23.12 2.07 6.87
N LEU A 184 23.85 1.30 6.06
CA LEU A 184 23.36 0.03 5.52
C LEU A 184 23.11 -0.99 6.63
N LYS A 185 24.00 -1.05 7.63
CA LYS A 185 23.89 -1.94 8.79
C LYS A 185 22.73 -1.52 9.70
N ALA A 186 22.59 -0.22 9.95
CA ALA A 186 21.44 0.34 10.69
C ALA A 186 20.11 0.02 9.99
N SER A 187 20.03 0.25 8.69
CA SER A 187 18.86 -0.09 7.84
C SER A 187 18.51 -1.58 7.94
N ASP A 188 19.49 -2.48 7.79
CA ASP A 188 19.24 -3.92 7.83
C ASP A 188 18.79 -4.41 9.21
N ILE A 189 19.27 -3.82 10.32
CA ILE A 189 18.80 -4.11 11.68
C ILE A 189 17.34 -3.68 11.85
N LEU A 190 17.00 -2.44 11.48
CA LEU A 190 15.63 -1.92 11.59
C LEU A 190 14.64 -2.74 10.76
N ILE A 191 15.03 -3.11 9.54
CA ILE A 191 14.24 -3.99 8.67
C ILE A 191 14.02 -5.36 9.34
N ARG A 192 15.09 -5.97 9.89
CA ARG A 192 14.99 -7.28 10.54
C ARG A 192 14.04 -7.27 11.73
N LEU A 193 14.13 -6.25 12.59
CA LEU A 193 13.26 -6.10 13.75
C LEU A 193 11.82 -5.75 13.37
N THR A 194 11.61 -5.05 12.24
CA THR A 194 10.28 -4.82 11.69
C THR A 194 9.65 -6.13 11.20
N ILE A 195 10.43 -6.96 10.49
CA ILE A 195 9.95 -8.28 10.03
C ILE A 195 9.68 -9.21 11.21
N ALA A 196 10.53 -9.16 12.25
CA ALA A 196 10.34 -9.89 13.51
C ALA A 196 9.22 -9.32 14.38
N ASN A 197 8.42 -8.37 13.87
CA ASN A 197 7.26 -7.80 14.53
C ASN A 197 7.57 -7.04 15.85
N VAL A 198 8.82 -6.61 16.04
CA VAL A 198 9.26 -5.79 17.18
C VAL A 198 9.04 -4.31 16.90
N LEU A 199 9.25 -3.90 15.65
CA LEU A 199 9.09 -2.52 15.19
C LEU A 199 7.96 -2.40 14.17
N GLU A 200 7.46 -1.19 14.02
CA GLU A 200 6.61 -0.76 12.93
C GLU A 200 7.32 0.32 12.12
N VAL A 201 7.25 0.23 10.78
CA VAL A 201 7.80 1.23 9.86
C VAL A 201 6.71 2.17 9.38
N HIS A 202 6.98 3.47 9.42
CA HIS A 202 6.07 4.55 9.04
C HIS A 202 6.69 5.37 7.91
N PRO A 203 6.27 5.14 6.66
CA PRO A 203 6.82 5.88 5.52
C PRO A 203 6.28 7.31 5.48
N THR A 204 7.16 8.28 5.22
CA THR A 204 6.79 9.69 5.05
C THR A 204 7.53 10.28 3.85
N ASP A 205 7.12 11.48 3.44
CA ASP A 205 7.80 12.20 2.35
C ASP A 205 9.25 12.58 2.70
N ASP A 206 9.56 12.78 3.99
CA ASP A 206 10.90 13.14 4.50
C ASP A 206 11.79 11.92 4.83
N GLY A 207 11.25 10.71 4.62
CA GLY A 207 11.90 9.44 4.91
C GLY A 207 11.22 8.65 6.02
N ASP A 208 11.48 7.35 6.03
CA ASP A 208 10.84 6.44 6.97
C ASP A 208 11.35 6.64 8.40
N TYR A 209 10.44 6.55 9.36
CA TYR A 209 10.76 6.37 10.76
C TYR A 209 10.19 5.05 11.29
N PHE A 210 10.74 4.60 12.41
CA PHE A 210 10.39 3.34 13.05
C PHE A 210 9.96 3.61 14.49
N THR A 211 8.94 2.90 14.93
CA THR A 211 8.47 2.91 16.33
C THR A 211 8.48 1.50 16.89
N MET A 212 8.51 1.38 18.22
CA MET A 212 8.21 0.11 18.87
C MET A 212 6.77 -0.30 18.53
N LYS A 213 6.56 -1.58 18.26
CA LYS A 213 5.22 -2.11 18.04
C LYS A 213 4.55 -2.28 19.39
N ASP A 214 3.43 -1.57 19.62
CA ASP A 214 2.66 -1.72 20.85
C ASP A 214 2.03 -3.11 20.95
N ILE A 215 2.60 -3.98 21.79
CA ILE A 215 2.08 -5.32 22.06
C ILE A 215 0.74 -5.25 22.82
N HIS A 216 0.50 -4.16 23.56
CA HIS A 216 -0.70 -4.01 24.40
C HIS A 216 -1.97 -3.52 23.68
N ARG A 217 -1.87 -3.04 22.43
CA ARG A 217 -3.04 -2.48 21.70
C ARG A 217 -4.01 -3.53 21.14
N PHE A 218 -3.69 -4.82 21.28
CA PHE A 218 -4.53 -5.95 20.82
C PHE A 218 -5.18 -6.73 21.99
N LEU A 219 -5.01 -6.27 23.24
CA LEU A 219 -5.57 -6.90 24.44
C LEU A 219 -6.59 -6.00 25.18
N SER A 220 -7.06 -4.92 24.53
CA SER A 220 -8.08 -4.00 25.04
C SER A 220 -9.27 -3.92 24.10
#